data_AF-A0A5C8T068-F1
#
_entry.id   AF-A0A5C8T068-F1
#
_cell.length_a   1.000
_cell.length_b   1.000
_cell.length_c   1.000
_cell.angle_alpha   90.00
_cell.angle_beta   90.00
_cell.angle_gamma   90.00
#
_symmetry.space_group_name_H-M   'P 1'
#
loop_
_entity.id
_entity.type
_entity.pdbx_description
1 polymer ?
#
loop_
_entity_poly.entity_id
_entity_poly.type
_entity_poly.pdbx_seq_one_letter_code
_entity_poly.pdbx_strand_id
1 'polypeptide(L)' 'ATVAAELAPSVGIPAPVLAVALERLSYGVAPLDAQAIADQQAVADAFHALGLLPKAIRVADAVWTHPERKAEIR' A
#
# COMPACT_ATOMS: atom_id res chain seq x y z
N ALA A 1 7.95 -3.96 23.77
CA ALA A 1 7.69 -2.67 24.46
C ALA A 1 8.53 -1.50 23.92
N THR A 2 9.03 -1.54 22.69
CA THR A 2 9.93 -0.48 22.17
C THR A 2 9.24 0.37 21.09
N VAL A 3 8.86 -0.19 19.94
CA VAL A 3 8.28 0.60 18.81
C VAL A 3 7.02 1.39 19.18
N ALA A 4 6.08 0.78 19.91
CA ALA A 4 4.85 1.47 20.32
C ALA A 4 5.10 2.64 21.28
N ALA A 5 6.12 2.53 22.14
CA ALA A 5 6.49 3.61 23.06
C ALA A 5 7.17 4.76 22.32
N GLU A 6 8.04 4.45 21.36
CA GLU A 6 8.74 5.44 20.52
C GLU A 6 7.76 6.24 19.64
N LEU A 7 6.76 5.57 19.05
CA LEU A 7 5.84 6.20 18.10
C LEU A 7 4.68 6.94 18.77
N ALA A 8 4.26 6.53 19.97
CA ALA A 8 3.09 7.05 20.67
C ALA A 8 3.03 8.59 20.76
N PRO A 9 4.12 9.32 21.08
CA PRO A 9 4.10 10.79 21.14
C PRO A 9 3.81 11.44 19.78
N SER A 10 4.38 10.90 18.71
CA SER A 10 4.26 11.46 17.35
C SER A 10 2.88 11.23 16.74
N VAL A 11 2.23 10.11 17.07
CA VAL A 11 0.91 9.75 16.52
C VAL A 11 -0.25 10.09 17.46
N GLY A 12 0.03 10.47 18.72
CA GLY A 12 -0.99 10.82 19.72
C GLY A 12 -1.83 9.65 20.23
N ILE A 13 -1.35 8.40 20.07
CA ILE A 13 -2.06 7.18 20.49
C ILE A 13 -1.32 6.57 21.69
N PRO A 14 -2.01 6.22 22.79
CA PRO A 14 -1.37 5.56 23.93
C PRO A 14 -0.66 4.26 23.52
N ALA A 15 0.56 4.05 24.04
CA ALA A 15 1.41 2.92 23.67
C ALA A 15 0.71 1.54 23.76
N PRO A 16 -0.13 1.24 24.77
CA PRO A 16 -0.86 -0.03 24.81
C PRO A 16 -1.84 -0.23 23.64
N VAL A 17 -2.47 0.85 23.16
CA VAL A 17 -3.39 0.80 22.01
C VAL A 17 -2.61 0.69 20.72
N LEU A 18 -1.52 1.45 20.59
CA LEU A 18 -0.66 1.41 19.41
C LEU A 18 0.00 0.04 19.24
N ALA A 19 0.35 -0.64 20.33
CA ALA A 19 0.89 -2.01 20.28
C ALA A 19 -0.08 -2.97 19.55
N VAL A 20 -1.37 -2.93 19.88
CA VAL A 20 -2.39 -3.78 19.22
C VAL A 20 -2.51 -3.45 17.73
N ALA A 21 -2.44 -2.17 17.35
CA ALA A 21 -2.46 -1.78 15.95
C ALA A 21 -1.21 -2.31 15.21
N LEU A 22 -0.03 -2.15 15.80
CA LEU A 22 1.23 -2.61 15.23
C LEU A 22 1.30 -4.13 15.07
N GLU A 23 0.66 -4.89 15.95
CA GLU A 23 0.53 -6.36 15.85
C GLU A 23 -0.34 -6.81 14.67
N ARG A 24 -1.35 -6.02 14.28
CA ARG A 24 -2.23 -6.32 13.15
C ARG A 24 -1.63 -5.91 11.81
N LEU A 25 -0.67 -4.98 11.82
CA LEU A 25 -0.01 -4.50 10.63
C LEU A 25 1.00 -5.53 10.12
N SER A 26 0.97 -5.77 8.82
CA SER A 26 2.04 -6.45 8.11
C SER A 26 2.99 -5.41 7.52
N TYR A 27 4.30 -5.63 7.63
CA TYR A 27 5.32 -4.73 7.10
C TYR A 27 6.07 -5.39 5.96
N GLY A 28 6.55 -4.56 5.03
CA GLY A 28 7.37 -5.00 3.91
C GLY A 28 7.23 -4.02 2.76
N VAL A 29 8.37 -3.59 2.21
CA VAL A 29 8.39 -2.81 0.96
C VAL A 29 9.00 -3.68 -0.10
N ALA A 30 8.22 -3.97 -1.14
CA ALA A 30 8.63 -4.80 -2.26
C ALA A 30 8.12 -4.16 -3.57
N PRO A 31 8.71 -4.53 -4.72
CA PRO A 31 8.14 -4.21 -6.02
C PRO A 31 6.70 -4.70 -6.15
N LEU A 32 5.87 -3.95 -6.88
CA LEU A 32 4.52 -4.42 -7.24
C LEU A 32 4.64 -5.61 -8.19
N ASP A 33 4.09 -6.75 -7.78
CA ASP A 33 3.93 -7.91 -8.64
C ASP A 33 2.59 -7.85 -9.41
N ALA A 34 2.37 -8.84 -10.28
CA ALA A 34 1.16 -8.90 -11.09
C ALA A 34 -0.12 -9.00 -10.25
N GLN A 35 -0.07 -9.69 -9.10
CA GLN A 35 -1.24 -9.86 -8.25
C GLN A 35 -1.59 -8.54 -7.55
N ALA A 36 -0.61 -7.84 -6.98
CA ALA A 36 -0.81 -6.54 -6.35
C ALA A 36 -1.35 -5.51 -7.35
N ILE A 37 -0.88 -5.53 -8.60
CA ILE A 37 -1.39 -4.65 -9.66
C ILE A 37 -2.85 -4.99 -10.00
N ALA A 38 -3.19 -6.28 -10.10
CA ALA A 38 -4.56 -6.72 -10.36
C ALA A 38 -5.51 -6.36 -9.20
N ASP A 39 -5.09 -6.55 -7.96
CA ASP A 39 -5.88 -6.19 -6.77
C ASP A 39 -6.14 -4.68 -6.71
N GLN A 40 -5.13 -3.86 -7.01
CA GLN A 40 -5.30 -2.41 -7.11
C GLN A 40 -6.23 -2.01 -8.25
N GLN A 41 -6.18 -2.71 -9.40
CA GLN A 41 -7.11 -2.45 -10.50
C GLN A 41 -8.55 -2.76 -10.08
N ALA A 42 -8.80 -3.85 -9.37
CA ALA A 42 -10.12 -4.20 -8.86
C ALA A 42 -10.69 -3.13 -7.91
N VAL A 43 -9.85 -2.56 -7.05
CA VAL A 43 -10.24 -1.43 -6.19
C VAL A 43 -10.58 -0.19 -7.03
N ALA A 44 -9.75 0.16 -8.03
CA ALA A 44 -10.01 1.30 -8.90
C ALA A 44 -11.34 1.15 -9.68
N ASP A 45 -11.60 -0.04 -10.19
CA ASP A 45 -12.83 -0.37 -10.91
C ASP A 45 -14.06 -0.25 -9.99
N ALA A 46 -13.97 -0.77 -8.77
CA ALA A 46 -15.04 -0.65 -7.77
C ALA A 46 -15.35 0.82 -7.43
N PHE A 47 -14.31 1.64 -7.24
CA PHE A 47 -14.47 3.06 -6.93
C PHE A 47 -15.11 3.83 -8.10
N HIS A 48 -14.73 3.51 -9.33
CA HIS A 48 -15.37 4.11 -10.51
C HIS A 48 -16.82 3.66 -10.66
N ALA A 49 -17.11 2.36 -10.46
CA ALA A 49 -18.48 1.83 -10.52
C ALA A 49 -19.41 2.46 -9.47
N LEU A 50 -18.88 2.79 -8.29
CA LEU A 50 -19.60 3.50 -7.23
C LEU A 50 -19.67 5.02 -7.45
N GLY A 51 -19.06 5.56 -8.51
CA GLY A 51 -19.03 7.00 -8.79
C GLY A 51 -18.10 7.80 -7.87
N LEU A 52 -17.24 7.13 -7.09
CA LEU A 52 -16.24 7.75 -6.21
C LEU A 52 -15.02 8.26 -6.99
N LEU A 53 -14.79 7.72 -8.19
CA LEU A 53 -13.83 8.23 -9.16
C LEU A 53 -14.57 8.77 -10.39
N PRO A 54 -14.24 9.99 -10.86
CA PRO A 54 -14.92 10.58 -12.02
C PRO A 54 -14.50 9.96 -13.36
N LYS A 55 -13.42 9.17 -13.38
CA LYS A 55 -12.87 8.50 -14.57
C LYS A 55 -12.29 7.15 -14.19
N ALA A 56 -12.38 6.19 -15.10
CA ALA A 56 -11.68 4.92 -14.97
C ALA A 56 -10.15 5.14 -14.99
N ILE A 57 -9.45 4.37 -14.16
CA ILE A 57 -7.99 4.41 -14.04
C ILE A 57 -7.45 3.06 -14.51
N ARG A 58 -6.33 3.08 -15.22
CA ARG A 58 -5.52 1.90 -15.52
C ARG A 58 -4.31 1.89 -14.60
N VAL A 59 -4.30 1.01 -13.61
CA VAL A 59 -3.24 0.96 -12.59
C VAL A 59 -1.87 0.70 -13.21
N ALA A 60 -1.81 -0.19 -14.21
CA ALA A 60 -0.57 -0.54 -14.90
C ALA A 60 0.16 0.68 -15.50
N ASP A 61 -0.57 1.72 -15.92
CA ASP A 61 0.02 2.92 -16.49
C ASP A 61 0.79 3.76 -15.45
N ALA A 62 0.53 3.55 -14.16
CA ALA A 62 1.19 4.22 -13.03
C ALA A 62 2.23 3.35 -12.31
N VAL A 63 2.42 2.08 -12.72
CA VAL A 63 3.38 1.17 -12.09
C VAL A 63 4.80 1.56 -12.49
N TRP A 64 5.57 2.01 -11.52
CA TRP A 64 7.00 2.27 -11.72
C TRP A 64 7.81 0.98 -11.66
N THR A 65 8.69 0.78 -12.63
CA THR A 65 9.67 -0.31 -12.66
C THR A 65 11.06 0.27 -12.57
N HIS A 66 11.86 -0.20 -11.61
CA HIS A 66 13.26 0.21 -11.49
C HIS A 66 14.00 -0.04 -12.82
N PRO A 67 14.80 0.93 -13.33
CA PRO A 67 15.46 0.80 -14.62
C PRO A 67 16.27 -0.48 -14.81
N GLU A 68 16.95 -0.95 -13.76
CA GLU A 68 17.77 -2.17 -13.82
C GLU A 68 16.93 -3.44 -13.98
N ARG A 69 15.75 -3.53 -13.33
CA ARG A 69 14.81 -4.65 -13.55
C ARG A 69 14.27 -4.68 -14.98
N LYS A 70 14.09 -3.51 -15.57
CA LYS A 70 13.57 -3.40 -16.95
C LYS A 70 14.57 -3.92 -17.98
N ALA A 71 15.87 -3.85 -17.68
CA ALA A 71 16.93 -4.37 -18.55
C ALA A 71 17.04 -5.90 -18.50
N GLU A 72 16.72 -6.53 -17.36
CA GLU A 72 16.74 -7.98 -17.17
C GLU A 72 15.54 -8.70 -17.82
N ILE A 73 14.39 -8.04 -17.90
CA ILE A 73 13.16 -8.59 -18.49
C ILE A 73 13.16 -8.50 -20.04
N ARG A 74 14.00 -7.64 -20.62
CA ARG A 74 14.07 -7.44 -22.08
C ARG A 74 14.99 -8.47 -22.73
#